data_AF-A0A352CHW4-F1
#
_entry.id   AF-A0A352CHW4-F1
#
_cell.length_a   1.000
_cell.length_b   1.000
_cell.length_c   1.000
_cell.angle_alpha   90.00
_cell.angle_beta   90.00
_cell.angle_gamma   90.00
#
_symmetry.space_group_name_H-M   'P 1'
#
loop_
_entity.id
_entity.type
_entity.pdbx_description
1 polymer ?
#
loop_
_entity_poly.entity_id
_entity_poly.type
_entity_poly.pdbx_seq_one_letter_code
_entity_poly.pdbx_strand_id
1 'polypeptide(L)'
;MSTLDWIVLIVTLSGIIFYGLHKSRTSHTLDGYFRSNRNLPWGLVLLSIMGTQASAITFLSAPGQAYTDGMRFVQYYFGIPLAMVVICIFFVPIFRKGNFYTAYEYLE
;
A
#
# COMPACT_ATOMS: atom_id res chain seq x y z
N MET A 1 2.95 14.97 26.07
CA MET A 1 1.83 14.26 25.43
C MET A 1 0.62 14.44 26.33
N SER A 2 -0.40 15.10 25.81
CA SER A 2 -1.67 15.32 26.51
C SER A 2 -2.38 13.98 26.73
N THR A 3 -3.25 13.91 27.73
CA THR A 3 -4.16 12.76 27.92
C THR A 3 -4.98 12.49 26.67
N LEU A 4 -5.31 13.52 25.88
CA LEU A 4 -6.00 13.38 24.61
C LEU A 4 -5.18 12.62 23.56
N ASP A 5 -3.86 12.84 23.50
CA ASP A 5 -2.98 12.17 22.53
C ASP A 5 -2.98 10.65 22.77
N TRP A 6 -2.91 10.25 24.04
CA TRP A 6 -2.98 8.86 24.45
C TRP A 6 -4.32 8.21 24.12
N ILE A 7 -5.42 8.93 24.33
CA ILE A 7 -6.76 8.43 23.98
C ILE A 7 -6.84 8.18 22.47
N VAL A 8 -6.42 9.15 21.65
CA VAL A 8 -6.44 9.02 20.18
C VAL A 8 -5.59 7.85 19.72
N LEU A 9 -4.39 7.69 20.28
CA LEU A 9 -3.48 6.59 19.95
C LEU A 9 -4.09 5.22 20.29
N ILE A 10 -4.60 5.05 21.51
CA ILE A 10 -5.17 3.78 21.98
C ILE A 10 -6.41 3.42 21.16
N VAL A 11 -7.30 4.39 20.92
CA VAL A 11 -8.51 4.18 20.11
C VAL A 11 -8.15 3.78 18.68
N THR A 12 -7.18 4.46 18.05
CA THR A 12 -6.76 4.16 16.67
C THR A 12 -6.17 2.75 16.57
N LEU A 13 -5.25 2.39 17.46
CA LEU A 13 -4.63 1.06 17.48
C LEU A 13 -5.67 -0.04 17.74
N SER A 14 -6.55 0.18 18.72
CA SER A 14 -7.62 -0.79 19.05
C SER A 14 -8.59 -0.96 17.88
N GLY A 15 -8.94 0.13 17.19
CA GLY A 15 -9.78 0.10 16.00
C GLY A 15 -9.16 -0.73 14.86
N ILE A 16 -7.86 -0.55 14.59
CA ILE A 16 -7.14 -1.32 13.57
C ILE A 16 -7.13 -2.82 13.93
N ILE A 17 -6.82 -3.16 15.19
CA ILE A 17 -6.78 -4.55 15.65
C ILE A 17 -8.18 -5.18 15.54
N PHE A 18 -9.21 -4.51 16.04
CA PHE A 18 -10.58 -5.02 16.01
C PHE A 18 -11.08 -5.22 14.58
N TYR A 19 -10.80 -4.27 13.69
CA TYR A 19 -11.12 -4.40 12.26
C TYR A 19 -10.38 -5.58 11.62
N GLY A 20 -9.09 -5.73 11.90
CA GLY A 20 -8.27 -6.85 11.41
C GLY A 20 -8.82 -8.21 11.86
N LEU A 21 -9.19 -8.33 13.15
CA LEU A 21 -9.79 -9.55 13.70
C LEU A 21 -11.16 -9.86 13.08
N HIS A 22 -11.99 -8.84 12.87
CA HIS A 22 -13.28 -9.02 12.22
C HIS A 22 -13.12 -9.49 10.77
N LYS A 23 -12.22 -8.85 10.01
CA LYS A 23 -11.98 -9.17 8.59
C LYS A 23 -11.28 -10.52 8.40
N SER A 24 -10.40 -10.91 9.33
CA SER A 24 -9.69 -12.19 9.30
C SER A 24 -10.63 -13.39 9.39
N ARG A 25 -11.86 -13.22 9.90
CA ARG A 25 -12.86 -14.30 10.01
C ARG A 25 -13.60 -14.59 8.70
N THR A 26 -13.40 -13.78 7.66
CA THR A 26 -14.17 -13.88 6.39
C THR A 26 -13.50 -14.76 5.34
N SER A 27 -12.19 -15.03 5.43
CA SER A 27 -11.43 -15.68 4.34
C SER A 27 -11.08 -17.13 4.66
N HIS A 28 -11.85 -18.08 4.11
CA HIS A 28 -11.63 -19.53 4.29
C HIS A 28 -10.78 -20.18 3.17
N THR A 29 -10.44 -19.45 2.11
CA THR A 29 -9.64 -19.95 0.98
C THR A 29 -8.44 -19.05 0.70
N LEU A 30 -7.32 -19.63 0.27
CA LEU A 30 -6.08 -18.90 -0.05
C LEU A 30 -6.30 -17.82 -1.14
N ASP A 31 -7.10 -18.14 -2.17
CA ASP A 31 -7.50 -17.18 -3.21
C ASP A 31 -8.34 -16.02 -2.66
N GLY A 32 -9.24 -16.31 -1.72
CA GLY A 32 -10.03 -15.29 -1.03
C GLY A 32 -9.17 -14.39 -0.15
N TYR A 33 -8.09 -14.93 0.44
CA TYR A 33 -7.17 -14.18 1.28
C TYR A 33 -6.20 -13.30 0.47
N PHE A 34 -5.52 -13.85 -0.54
CA PHE A 34 -4.50 -13.13 -1.31
C PHE A 34 -5.05 -12.30 -2.46
N ARG A 35 -6.12 -12.76 -3.12
CA ARG A 35 -6.66 -12.11 -4.33
C ARG A 35 -8.03 -11.49 -4.11
N SER A 36 -8.64 -11.71 -2.94
CA SER A 36 -10.01 -11.28 -2.63
C SER A 36 -11.00 -11.64 -3.74
N ASN A 37 -10.84 -12.86 -4.29
CA ASN A 37 -11.61 -13.37 -5.43
C ASN A 37 -11.62 -12.43 -6.66
N ARG A 38 -10.58 -11.60 -6.84
CA ARG A 38 -10.43 -10.59 -7.91
C ARG A 38 -11.55 -9.56 -7.98
N ASN A 39 -12.33 -9.39 -6.92
CA ASN A 39 -13.54 -8.56 -6.92
C ASN A 39 -13.38 -7.25 -6.14
N LEU A 40 -12.14 -6.82 -5.89
CA LEU A 40 -11.88 -5.55 -5.22
C LEU A 40 -12.15 -4.38 -6.17
N PRO A 41 -12.95 -3.38 -5.76
CA PRO A 41 -13.13 -2.18 -6.56
C PRO A 41 -11.80 -1.41 -6.68
N TRP A 42 -11.56 -0.86 -7.86
CA TRP A 42 -10.31 -0.16 -8.20
C TRP A 42 -9.94 0.95 -7.21
N GLY A 43 -10.94 1.64 -6.64
CA GLY A 43 -10.71 2.68 -5.63
C GLY A 43 -10.08 2.14 -4.33
N LEU A 44 -10.52 0.96 -3.86
CA LEU A 44 -9.90 0.31 -2.69
C LEU A 44 -8.47 -0.16 -2.99
N VAL A 45 -8.23 -0.65 -4.22
CA VAL A 45 -6.88 -1.04 -4.67
C VAL A 45 -5.96 0.19 -4.67
N LEU A 46 -6.41 1.32 -5.20
CA LEU A 46 -5.62 2.56 -5.20
C LEU A 46 -5.31 3.03 -3.78
N LEU A 47 -6.31 3.09 -2.89
CA LEU A 47 -6.09 3.47 -1.49
C LEU A 47 -5.10 2.54 -0.80
N SER A 48 -5.19 1.24 -1.05
CA SER A 48 -4.24 0.27 -0.53
C SER A 48 -2.82 0.54 -1.03
N ILE A 49 -2.63 0.76 -2.34
CA ILE A 49 -1.31 1.07 -2.93
C ILE A 49 -0.73 2.35 -2.32
N MET A 50 -1.54 3.41 -2.21
CA MET A 50 -1.10 4.66 -1.59
C MET A 50 -0.72 4.46 -0.12
N GLY A 51 -1.51 3.68 0.63
CA GLY A 51 -1.23 3.34 2.02
C GLY A 51 0.06 2.53 2.18
N THR A 52 0.34 1.59 1.27
CA THR A 52 1.59 0.80 1.29
C THR A 52 2.82 1.66 0.98
N GLN A 53 2.71 2.64 0.09
CA GLN A 53 3.81 3.55 -0.25
C GLN A 53 4.10 4.56 0.87
N ALA A 54 3.09 4.89 1.68
CA ALA A 54 3.20 5.81 2.79
C ALA A 54 3.88 5.13 4.00
N SER A 55 5.19 5.32 4.14
CA SER A 55 5.95 4.80 5.28
C SER A 55 6.32 5.89 6.28
N ALA A 56 6.56 5.50 7.54
CA ALA A 56 7.10 6.41 8.56
C ALA A 56 8.44 7.02 8.14
N ILE A 57 9.24 6.27 7.36
CA ILE A 57 10.50 6.75 6.79
C ILE A 57 10.22 7.93 5.86
N THR A 58 9.28 7.78 4.92
CA THR A 58 8.92 8.84 3.97
C THR A 58 8.47 10.12 4.68
N PHE A 59 7.63 9.99 5.72
CA PHE A 59 7.12 11.14 6.47
C PHE A 59 8.20 11.89 7.24
N LEU A 60 9.25 11.21 7.69
CA LEU A 60 10.36 11.85 8.39
C LEU A 60 11.43 12.34 7.42
N SER A 61 11.76 11.55 6.40
CA SER A 61 12.86 11.82 5.47
C SER A 61 12.54 12.92 4.47
N ALA A 62 11.30 13.01 3.97
CA ALA A 62 10.96 14.01 2.94
C ALA A 62 11.08 15.46 3.46
N PRO A 63 10.55 15.83 4.65
CA PRO A 63 10.80 17.15 5.22
C PRO A 63 12.26 17.37 5.61
N GLY A 64 12.92 16.32 6.12
CA GLY A 64 14.36 16.38 6.45
C GLY A 64 15.21 16.71 5.23
N GLN A 65 14.97 16.03 4.12
CA GLN A 65 15.64 16.27 2.84
C GLN A 65 15.24 17.62 2.24
N ALA A 66 13.97 18.04 2.37
CA ALA A 66 13.53 19.37 1.95
C ALA A 66 14.27 20.48 2.70
N TYR A 67 14.54 20.26 4.00
CA TYR A 67 15.27 21.20 4.84
C TYR A 67 16.76 21.30 4.46
N THR A 68 17.41 20.17 4.13
CA THR A 68 18.85 20.15 3.80
C THR A 68 19.15 20.49 2.34
N ASP A 69 18.41 19.88 1.39
CA ASP A 69 18.72 19.89 -0.05
C ASP A 69 17.63 20.55 -0.90
N GLY A 70 16.54 21.03 -0.27
CA GLY A 70 15.39 21.62 -0.94
C GLY A 70 14.46 20.61 -1.60
N MET A 71 13.55 21.10 -2.44
CA MET A 71 12.46 20.30 -3.04
C MET A 71 12.88 19.52 -4.31
N ARG A 72 14.17 19.27 -4.52
CA ARG A 72 14.67 18.55 -5.71
C ARG A 72 14.10 17.14 -5.84
N PHE A 73 13.87 16.47 -4.71
CA PHE A 73 13.30 15.12 -4.67
C PHE A 73 11.91 15.04 -5.33
N VAL A 74 11.16 16.15 -5.43
CA VAL A 74 9.84 16.18 -6.09
C VAL A 74 9.93 15.80 -7.57
N GLN A 75 11.06 16.07 -8.23
CA GLN A 75 11.27 15.67 -9.63
C GLN A 75 11.17 14.16 -9.82
N TYR A 76 11.67 13.39 -8.84
CA TYR A 76 11.52 11.92 -8.84
C TYR A 76 10.06 11.50 -8.76
N TYR A 77 9.25 12.19 -7.94
CA TYR A 77 7.82 11.89 -7.81
C TYR A 77 7.01 12.14 -9.09
N PHE A 78 7.46 13.02 -9.99
CA PHE A 78 6.84 13.15 -11.32
C PHE A 78 7.17 11.97 -12.26
N GLY A 79 8.30 11.31 -12.06
CA GLY A 79 8.68 10.12 -12.83
C GLY A 79 7.89 8.86 -12.44
N ILE A 80 7.48 8.75 -11.17
CA ILE A 80 6.77 7.57 -10.65
C ILE A 80 5.46 7.29 -11.40
N PRO A 81 4.53 8.26 -11.61
CA PRO A 81 3.30 8.01 -12.37
C PRO A 81 3.57 7.47 -13.78
N LEU A 82 4.59 8.01 -14.45
CA LEU A 82 4.97 7.60 -15.80
C LEU A 82 5.51 6.17 -15.81
N ALA A 83 6.41 5.83 -14.87
CA ALA A 83 6.88 4.47 -14.69
C ALA A 83 5.73 3.51 -14.35
N MET A 84 4.74 3.96 -13.56
CA MET A 84 3.59 3.14 -13.17
C MET A 84 2.68 2.84 -14.36
N VAL A 85 2.48 3.79 -15.29
CA VAL A 85 1.75 3.53 -16.54
C VAL A 85 2.44 2.45 -17.36
N VAL A 86 3.77 2.53 -17.51
CA VAL A 86 4.56 1.51 -18.22
C VAL A 86 4.40 0.15 -17.54
N ILE A 87 4.57 0.07 -16.21
CA ILE A 87 4.41 -1.18 -15.46
C ILE A 87 2.99 -1.75 -15.63
N CYS A 88 1.95 -0.90 -15.58
CA CYS A 88 0.57 -1.33 -15.77
C CYS A 88 0.32 -1.90 -17.17
N ILE A 89 0.95 -1.34 -18.21
CA ILE A 89 0.77 -1.82 -19.59
C ILE A 89 1.48 -3.16 -19.80
N PHE A 90 2.70 -3.32 -19.27
CA PHE A 90 3.51 -4.51 -19.55
C PHE A 90 3.31 -5.64 -18.53
N PHE A 91 3.33 -5.36 -17.23
CA PHE A 91 3.37 -6.39 -16.19
C PHE A 91 1.98 -6.84 -15.73
N VAL A 92 1.02 -5.94 -15.55
CA VAL A 92 -0.34 -6.31 -15.11
C VAL A 92 -1.00 -7.38 -16.01
N PRO A 93 -0.93 -7.32 -17.36
CA PRO A 93 -1.52 -8.39 -18.17
C PRO A 93 -0.80 -9.73 -18.02
N ILE A 94 0.52 -9.73 -17.78
CA ILE A 94 1.31 -10.94 -17.55
C ILE A 94 0.86 -11.62 -16.25
N PHE A 95 0.85 -10.87 -15.13
CA PHE A 95 0.42 -11.38 -13.82
C PHE A 95 -1.05 -11.82 -13.82
N ARG A 96 -1.92 -11.15 -14.57
CA ARG A 96 -3.33 -11.52 -14.67
C ARG A 96 -3.55 -12.81 -15.47
N LYS A 97 -2.76 -13.06 -16.52
CA LYS A 97 -2.85 -14.25 -17.39
C LYS A 97 -2.16 -15.47 -16.78
N GLY A 98 -0.95 -15.30 -16.24
CA GLY A 98 -0.14 -16.39 -15.67
C GLY A 98 -0.62 -16.89 -14.30
N ASN A 99 -1.63 -16.24 -13.72
CA ASN A 99 -2.29 -16.66 -12.48
C ASN A 99 -1.39 -16.70 -11.23
N PHE A 100 -0.17 -16.18 -11.32
CA PHE A 100 0.84 -16.12 -10.26
C PHE A 100 0.33 -15.40 -9.00
N TYR A 101 0.76 -15.89 -7.83
CA TYR A 101 0.48 -15.31 -6.52
C TYR A 101 1.56 -14.31 -6.10
N THR A 102 2.80 -14.51 -6.54
CA THR A 102 3.93 -13.68 -6.15
C THR A 102 4.74 -13.22 -7.36
N ALA A 103 5.50 -12.14 -7.20
CA ALA A 103 6.42 -11.68 -8.23
C ALA A 103 7.56 -12.68 -8.50
N TYR A 104 7.95 -13.46 -7.49
CA TYR A 104 9.02 -14.46 -7.60
C TYR A 104 8.59 -15.66 -8.43
N GLU A 105 7.33 -16.08 -8.34
CA GLU A 105 6.78 -17.18 -9.13
C GLU A 105 6.79 -16.90 -10.64
N TYR A 106 6.79 -15.62 -11.04
CA TYR A 106 6.98 -15.24 -12.44
C TYR A 106 8.46 -15.35 -12.91
N LEU A 107 9.41 -15.31 -11.97
CA LEU A 107 10.85 -15.35 -12.27
C LEU A 107 11.44 -16.76 -12.24
N GLU A 108 10.69 -17.74 -11.75
CA GLU A 108 11.02 -19.17 -11.77
C GLU A 108 10.60 -19.81 -13.10
#